data_AF-A0A957BTC1-F1
#
_entry.id   AF-A0A957BTC1-F1
#
_cell.length_a   1.000
_cell.length_b   1.000
_cell.length_c   1.000
_cell.angle_alpha   90.00
_cell.angle_beta   90.00
_cell.angle_gamma   90.00
#
_symmetry.space_group_name_H-M   'P 1'
#
loop_
_entity.id
_entity.type
_entity.pdbx_description
1 polymer ?
#
loop_
_entity_poly.entity_id
_entity_poly.type
_entity_poly.pdbx_seq_one_letter_code
_entity_poly.pdbx_strand_id
1 'polypeptide(L)'
;MSVLLLTTKLHQPPPRARQISRAPLIARLNGALETGARLTLISAPAGFGKTTLVSEWAHQLDVPVAWLSLDDADNDPVQFLSYVIAAFQRVYAGIGRTAEQVMHAPQMPAL
;
A
#
# COMPACT_ATOMS: atom_id res chain seq x y z
N MET A 1 -4.63 17.83 -14.41
CA MET A 1 -4.76 18.44 -13.07
C MET A 1 -3.95 17.60 -12.11
N SER A 2 -3.07 18.21 -11.31
CA SER A 2 -2.31 17.49 -10.29
C SER A 2 -3.22 17.11 -9.13
N VAL A 3 -3.31 15.82 -8.81
CA VAL A 3 -4.06 15.32 -7.65
C VAL A 3 -3.30 15.69 -6.38
N LEU A 4 -3.99 16.27 -5.38
CA LEU A 4 -3.39 16.52 -4.07
C LEU A 4 -3.34 15.21 -3.28
N LEU A 5 -2.15 14.80 -2.85
CA LEU A 5 -1.95 13.55 -2.11
C LEU A 5 -1.52 13.82 -0.67
N LEU A 6 -2.19 13.16 0.27
CA LEU A 6 -1.80 13.16 1.68
C LEU A 6 -0.63 12.20 1.89
N THR A 7 0.52 12.76 2.25
CA THR A 7 1.78 12.01 2.39
C THR A 7 1.75 10.98 3.53
N THR A 8 0.88 11.16 4.52
CA THR A 8 0.67 10.27 5.68
C THR A 8 0.02 8.95 5.28
N LYS A 9 -0.85 8.94 4.25
CA LYS A 9 -1.44 7.70 3.71
C LYS A 9 -0.38 6.76 3.12
N LEU A 10 0.73 7.33 2.67
CA LEU A 10 1.81 6.63 2.00
C LEU A 10 2.94 6.19 2.96
N HIS A 11 2.81 6.43 4.26
CA HIS A 11 3.87 6.22 5.24
C HIS A 11 3.60 4.95 6.05
N GLN A 12 4.56 4.02 6.03
CA GLN A 12 4.51 2.84 6.89
C GLN A 12 4.52 3.27 8.36
N PRO A 13 3.59 2.77 9.20
CA PRO A 13 3.63 3.05 10.63
C PRO A 13 4.94 2.57 11.25
N PRO A 14 5.57 3.36 12.15
CA PRO A 14 6.79 2.93 12.82
C PRO A 14 6.52 1.75 13.76
N PRO A 15 7.53 0.90 14.04
CA PRO A 15 7.38 -0.19 14.97
C PRO A 15 7.11 0.36 16.38
N ARG A 16 6.19 -0.26 17.12
CA ARG A 16 5.87 0.17 18.49
C ARG A 16 6.82 -0.51 19.49
N ALA A 17 7.46 0.27 20.35
CA ALA A 17 8.45 -0.21 21.32
C ALA A 17 7.96 -1.31 22.29
N ARG A 18 6.66 -1.40 22.55
CA ARG A 18 6.04 -2.41 23.43
C ARG A 18 5.10 -3.36 22.68
N GLN A 19 5.35 -3.58 21.40
CA GLN A 19 4.57 -4.53 20.62
C GLN A 19 4.89 -5.97 21.03
N ILE A 20 3.85 -6.76 21.29
CA ILE A 20 3.97 -8.21 21.44
C ILE A 20 3.98 -8.81 20.04
N SER A 21 5.09 -9.45 19.68
CA SER A 21 5.23 -10.11 18.38
C SER A 21 4.21 -11.23 18.21
N ARG A 22 3.65 -11.34 17.00
CA ARG A 22 2.73 -12.41 16.61
C ARG A 22 3.40 -13.41 15.67
N ALA A 23 4.54 -13.98 16.09
CA ALA A 23 5.39 -14.86 15.29
C ALA A 23 4.64 -15.93 14.47
N PRO A 24 3.60 -16.64 14.98
CA PRO A 24 2.87 -17.61 14.17
C PRO A 24 2.12 -17.00 12.97
N LEU A 25 1.61 -15.77 13.10
CA LEU A 25 0.94 -15.08 12.00
C LEU A 25 1.95 -14.54 11.00
N ILE A 26 3.09 -14.04 11.48
CA ILE A 26 4.21 -13.62 10.62
C ILE A 26 4.70 -14.79 9.75
N ALA A 27 4.90 -15.96 10.35
CA ALA A 27 5.29 -17.17 9.62
C ALA A 27 4.29 -17.55 8.52
N ARG A 28 2.98 -17.38 8.76
CA ARG A 28 1.95 -17.60 7.74
C ARG A 28 2.04 -16.61 6.58
N LEU A 29 2.35 -15.35 6.85
CA LEU A 29 2.54 -14.33 5.81
C LEU A 29 3.81 -14.61 4.99
N ASN A 30 4.90 -15.03 5.64
CA ASN A 30 6.12 -15.46 4.95
C ASN A 30 5.86 -16.66 4.04
N GLY A 31 5.15 -17.69 4.54
CA GLY A 31 4.80 -18.85 3.71
C GLY A 31 3.93 -18.49 2.49
N ALA A 32 3.04 -17.51 2.61
CA ALA A 32 2.28 -17.00 1.46
C ALA A 32 3.19 -16.32 0.43
N LEU A 33 4.19 -15.55 0.89
CA LEU A 33 5.18 -14.91 0.01
C LEU A 33 6.06 -15.94 -0.70
N GLU A 34 6.57 -16.93 0.03
CA GLU A 34 7.42 -18.01 -0.48
C GLU A 34 6.71 -18.87 -1.54
N THR A 35 5.42 -19.12 -1.36
CA THR A 35 4.59 -19.86 -2.33
C THR A 35 4.21 -19.02 -3.56
N GLY A 36 4.55 -17.73 -3.60
CA GLY A 36 4.27 -16.83 -4.71
C GLY A 36 2.83 -16.31 -4.75
N ALA A 37 2.13 -16.29 -3.62
CA ALA A 37 0.78 -15.74 -3.55
C ALA A 37 0.77 -14.27 -3.97
N ARG A 38 -0.04 -13.93 -4.99
CA ARG A 38 -0.13 -12.57 -5.55
C ARG A 38 -0.98 -11.62 -4.69
N LEU A 39 -1.86 -12.18 -3.86
CA LEU A 39 -2.75 -11.42 -2.99
C LEU A 39 -2.93 -12.16 -1.67
N THR A 40 -2.72 -11.45 -0.56
CA THR A 40 -3.00 -11.94 0.79
C THR A 40 -3.96 -10.98 1.48
N LEU A 41 -5.15 -11.48 1.86
CA LEU A 41 -6.15 -10.70 2.58
C LEU A 41 -6.09 -11.01 4.08
N ILE A 42 -5.93 -9.96 4.90
CA ILE A 42 -5.98 -10.08 6.36
C ILE A 42 -7.29 -9.46 6.85
N SER A 43 -8.22 -10.31 7.31
CA SER A 43 -9.52 -9.88 7.82
C SER A 43 -9.67 -10.20 9.31
N ALA A 44 -10.17 -9.23 10.08
CA ALA A 44 -10.49 -9.33 11.51
C ALA A 44 -11.32 -8.09 11.92
N PRO A 45 -12.05 -8.11 13.05
CA PRO A 45 -12.76 -6.94 13.55
C PRO A 45 -11.84 -5.75 13.88
N ALA A 46 -12.43 -4.57 14.11
CA ALA A 46 -11.70 -3.39 14.57
C ALA A 46 -10.98 -3.68 15.91
N GLY A 47 -9.79 -3.11 16.10
CA GLY A 47 -8.99 -3.32 17.33
C GLY A 47 -8.18 -4.62 17.41
N PHE A 48 -8.37 -5.59 16.51
CA PHE A 48 -7.62 -6.88 16.55
C PHE A 48 -6.14 -6.79 16.15
N GLY A 49 -5.64 -5.60 15.80
CA GLY A 49 -4.23 -5.37 15.48
C GLY A 49 -3.81 -5.76 14.06
N LYS A 50 -4.73 -5.69 13.07
CA LYS A 50 -4.41 -5.95 11.66
C LYS A 50 -3.25 -5.10 11.14
N THR A 51 -3.38 -3.77 11.27
CA THR A 51 -2.34 -2.82 10.86
C THR A 51 -1.05 -3.03 11.65
N THR A 52 -1.16 -3.38 12.93
CA THR A 52 -0.02 -3.70 13.81
C THR A 52 0.75 -4.93 13.30
N LEU A 53 0.04 -5.98 12.88
CA LEU A 53 0.63 -7.19 12.31
C LEU A 53 1.30 -6.91 10.96
N VAL A 54 0.63 -6.18 10.05
CA VAL A 54 1.18 -5.86 8.73
C VAL A 54 2.40 -4.95 8.83
N SER A 55 2.36 -3.96 9.74
CA SER A 55 3.50 -3.08 9.99
C SER A 55 4.70 -3.86 10.55
N GLU A 56 4.50 -4.74 11.53
CA GLU A 56 5.56 -5.63 12.04
C GLU A 56 6.14 -6.52 10.95
N TRP A 57 5.27 -7.16 10.15
CA TRP A 57 5.70 -8.00 9.04
C TRP A 57 6.52 -7.21 8.02
N ALA A 58 6.04 -6.04 7.58
CA ALA A 58 6.73 -5.19 6.63
C ALA A 58 8.11 -4.72 7.12
N HIS A 59 8.28 -4.47 8.43
CA HIS A 59 9.58 -4.12 9.02
C HIS A 59 10.57 -5.30 9.10
N GLN A 60 10.11 -6.54 8.91
CA GLN A 60 10.95 -7.74 8.93
C GLN A 60 11.32 -8.23 7.52
N LEU A 61 10.78 -7.62 6.47
CA LEU A 61 11.06 -8.00 5.09
C LEU A 61 12.34 -7.33 4.60
N ASP A 62 13.24 -8.12 4.00
CA ASP A 62 14.44 -7.64 3.30
C ASP A 62 14.14 -7.19 1.85
N VAL A 63 12.86 -6.95 1.53
CA VAL A 63 12.42 -6.45 0.23
C VAL A 63 11.77 -5.09 0.39
N PRO A 64 11.86 -4.21 -0.63
CA PRO A 64 11.25 -2.90 -0.52
C PRO A 64 9.71 -2.97 -0.45
N VAL A 65 9.12 -2.28 0.53
CA VAL A 65 7.67 -2.27 0.77
C VAL A 65 7.06 -0.91 0.45
N ALA A 66 6.05 -0.90 -0.41
CA ALA A 66 5.19 0.27 -0.60
C ALA A 66 4.00 0.19 0.35
N TRP A 67 3.70 1.30 1.05
CA TRP A 67 2.56 1.39 1.96
C TRP A 67 1.49 2.33 1.41
N LEU A 68 0.23 1.90 1.47
CA LEU A 68 -0.93 2.73 1.17
C LEU A 68 -2.05 2.46 2.18
N SER A 69 -2.44 3.49 2.91
CA SER A 69 -3.65 3.51 3.75
C SER A 69 -4.79 4.10 2.95
N LEU A 70 -5.89 3.35 2.81
CA LEU A 70 -7.09 3.77 2.10
C LEU A 70 -8.22 4.15 3.07
N ASP A 71 -9.04 5.11 2.67
CA ASP A 71 -10.32 5.46 3.31
C ASP A 71 -11.40 5.75 2.27
N ASP A 72 -12.61 6.09 2.72
CA ASP A 72 -13.78 6.29 1.86
C ASP A 72 -13.59 7.44 0.84
N ALA A 73 -12.68 8.38 1.09
CA ALA A 73 -12.41 9.47 0.16
C ALA A 73 -11.60 9.02 -1.07
N ASP A 74 -11.04 7.81 -1.05
CA ASP A 74 -10.23 7.25 -2.14
C ASP A 74 -11.06 6.44 -3.14
N ASN A 75 -12.40 6.55 -3.12
CA ASN A 75 -13.28 5.80 -4.03
C ASN A 75 -13.37 6.40 -5.45
N ASP A 76 -12.66 7.50 -5.72
CA ASP A 76 -12.44 8.00 -7.08
C ASP A 76 -11.29 7.22 -7.75
N PRO A 77 -11.47 6.61 -8.93
CA PRO A 77 -10.44 5.81 -9.58
C PRO A 77 -9.14 6.56 -9.88
N VAL A 78 -9.22 7.85 -10.22
CA VAL A 78 -8.02 8.66 -10.51
C VAL A 78 -7.26 8.96 -9.22
N GLN A 79 -7.98 9.30 -8.14
CA GLN A 79 -7.40 9.49 -6.81
C GLN A 79 -6.75 8.20 -6.29
N PHE A 80 -7.45 7.07 -6.39
CA PHE A 80 -6.95 5.75 -6.00
C PHE A 80 -5.65 5.40 -6.75
N LEU A 81 -5.66 5.46 -8.07
CA LEU A 81 -4.49 5.12 -8.89
C LEU A 81 -3.33 6.10 -8.65
N SER A 82 -3.61 7.38 -8.42
CA SER A 82 -2.60 8.37 -8.07
C SER A 82 -1.90 8.01 -6.75
N TYR A 83 -2.66 7.58 -5.73
CA TYR A 83 -2.07 7.09 -4.49
C TYR A 83 -1.28 5.79 -4.66
N VAL A 84 -1.77 4.84 -5.46
CA VAL A 84 -1.06 3.58 -5.75
C VAL A 84 0.29 3.86 -6.42
N ILE A 85 0.31 4.71 -7.44
CA ILE A 85 1.55 5.10 -8.12
C ILE A 85 2.49 5.81 -7.16
N ALA A 86 1.99 6.79 -6.40
CA ALA A 86 2.81 7.52 -5.43
C ALA A 86 3.40 6.60 -4.33
N ALA A 87 2.66 5.56 -3.90
CA ALA A 87 3.16 4.55 -2.97
C ALA A 87 4.35 3.79 -3.55
N PHE A 88 4.24 3.32 -4.81
CA PHE A 88 5.34 2.64 -5.49
C PHE A 88 6.53 3.55 -5.76
N GLN A 89 6.30 4.83 -6.07
CA GLN A 89 7.36 5.80 -6.30
C GLN A 89 8.23 6.08 -5.07
N ARG A 90 7.72 5.85 -3.85
CA ARG A 90 8.54 5.91 -2.62
C ARG A 90 9.62 4.83 -2.57
N VAL A 91 9.39 3.75 -3.29
CA VAL A 91 10.30 2.62 -3.37
C VAL A 91 11.18 2.74 -4.61
N TYR A 92 10.56 3.05 -5.75
CA TYR A 92 11.22 3.21 -7.04
C TYR A 92 10.62 4.40 -7.80
N ALA A 93 11.34 5.51 -7.83
CA ALA A 93 10.87 6.79 -8.37
C ALA A 93 10.34 6.74 -9.83
N GLY A 94 10.76 5.76 -10.63
CA GLY A 94 10.35 5.63 -12.02
C GLY A 94 9.03 4.89 -12.26
N ILE A 95 8.46 4.21 -11.25
CA ILE A 95 7.25 3.38 -11.41
C ILE A 95 6.03 4.27 -11.69
N GLY A 96 5.17 3.83 -12.61
CA GLY A 96 3.87 4.45 -12.88
C GLY A 96 3.89 5.69 -13.79
N ARG A 97 5.05 6.18 -14.25
CA ARG A 97 5.16 7.37 -15.12
C ARG A 97 4.26 7.31 -16.37
N THR A 98 4.21 6.17 -17.06
CA THR A 98 3.33 6.00 -18.23
C THR A 98 1.86 6.03 -17.83
N ALA A 99 1.50 5.46 -16.68
CA ALA A 99 0.12 5.46 -16.20
C ALA A 99 -0.33 6.88 -15.80
N GLU A 100 0.53 7.67 -15.15
CA GLU A 100 0.25 9.09 -14.84
C GLU A 100 0.00 9.91 -16.12
N GLN A 101 0.81 9.70 -17.16
CA GLN A 101 0.62 10.37 -18.45
C GLN A 101 -0.75 10.07 -19.06
N VAL A 102 -1.18 8.81 -19.01
CA VAL A 102 -2.49 8.39 -19.53
C VAL A 102 -3.64 8.95 -18.69
N MET A 103 -3.51 8.95 -17.35
CA MET A 103 -4.54 9.51 -16.46
C MET A 103 -4.72 11.02 -16.60
N HIS A 104 -3.67 11.73 -17.00
CA HIS A 104 -3.70 13.18 -17.23
C HIS A 104 -3.89 13.57 -18.69
N ALA A 105 -3.96 12.60 -19.60
CA ALA A 105 -4.24 12.88 -20.99
C ALA A 105 -5.64 13.50 -21.13
N PRO A 106 -5.79 14.60 -21.90
CA PRO A 106 -7.11 15.11 -22.21
C PRO A 106 -7.91 14.01 -22.91
N GLN A 107 -9.10 13.69 -22.39
CA GLN A 107 -10.02 12.79 -23.08
C GLN A 107 -10.32 13.42 -24.45
N MET A 108 -10.00 12.70 -25.52
CA MET A 108 -10.41 13.14 -26.86
C MET A 108 -11.93 13.30 -26.86
N PRO A 109 -12.48 14.40 -27.39
CA PRO A 109 -13.92 14.53 -27.54
C PRO A 109 -14.44 13.32 -28.31
N ALA A 110 -15.50 12.69 -27.80
CA ALA A 110 -16.22 11.69 -28.59
C ALA A 110 -16.69 12.36 -29.88
N LEU A 111 -16.40 11.72 -31.02
CA LEU A 111 -16.84 12.15 -32.35
C LEU A 111 -18.37 12.14 -32.45
#